data_AF-A0A938NT19-F1
#
_entry.id   AF-A0A938NT19-F1
#
_cell.length_a   1.000
_cell.length_b   1.000
_cell.length_c   1.000
_cell.angle_alpha   90.00
_cell.angle_beta   90.00
_cell.angle_gamma   90.00
#
_symmetry.space_group_name_H-M   'P 1'
#
loop_
_entity.id
_entity.type
_entity.pdbx_description
1 polymer ?
#
loop_
_entity_poly.entity_id
_entity_poly.type
_entity_poly.pdbx_seq_one_letter_code
_entity_poly.pdbx_strand_id
1 'polypeptide(L)'
;MIPQEQMNKEATIQRARQRHCEMFGIDPAFTAWAPGRIEVLGNHTDYNQGTTLSAAIDRGICFCISSCSKPGVYVHAANVNQTVEIDIRCTAKIPHAGWANYVNGVLHLLQVKTGVRIDGIQCTFFGSIPVGAGLSSSAALEVSTAYF
;
A
#
# COMPACT_ATOMS: atom_id res chain seq x y z
N MET A 1 12.13 -15.43 -13.42
CA MET A 1 11.40 -14.39 -12.64
C MET A 1 10.45 -13.70 -13.61
N ILE A 2 9.16 -13.59 -13.30
CA ILE A 2 8.18 -12.90 -14.16
C ILE A 2 8.46 -11.38 -14.06
N PRO A 3 8.58 -10.63 -15.16
CA PRO A 3 8.71 -9.17 -15.13
C PRO A 3 7.52 -8.54 -14.38
N GLN A 4 7.78 -7.52 -13.56
CA GLN A 4 6.76 -6.85 -12.72
C GLN A 4 5.50 -6.45 -13.52
N GLU A 5 5.68 -6.01 -14.76
CA GLU A 5 4.62 -5.53 -15.65
C GLU A 5 3.72 -6.65 -16.19
N GLN A 6 4.15 -7.92 -16.09
CA GLN A 6 3.41 -9.11 -16.54
C GLN A 6 2.71 -9.83 -15.38
N MET A 7 2.83 -9.34 -14.15
CA MET A 7 2.23 -9.98 -12.98
C MET A 7 0.74 -9.67 -12.86
N ASN A 8 -0.08 -10.72 -12.89
CA ASN A 8 -1.50 -10.65 -12.57
C ASN A 8 -1.75 -10.51 -11.05
N LYS A 9 -3.02 -10.42 -10.64
CA LYS A 9 -3.44 -10.27 -9.24
C LYS A 9 -2.88 -11.39 -8.36
N GLU A 10 -3.09 -12.65 -8.71
CA GLU A 10 -2.66 -13.79 -7.91
C GLU A 10 -1.14 -13.80 -7.72
N ALA A 11 -0.37 -13.59 -8.80
CA ALA A 11 1.08 -13.54 -8.73
C ALA A 11 1.57 -12.38 -7.85
N THR A 12 0.90 -11.22 -7.92
CA THR A 12 1.23 -10.04 -7.10
C THR A 12 1.01 -10.33 -5.62
N ILE A 13 -0.12 -10.96 -5.27
CA ILE A 13 -0.44 -11.36 -3.89
C ILE A 13 0.57 -12.38 -3.37
N GLN A 14 0.85 -13.43 -4.13
CA GLN A 14 1.82 -14.46 -3.72
C GLN A 14 3.21 -13.86 -3.52
N ARG A 15 3.63 -12.94 -4.40
CA ARG A 15 4.91 -12.26 -4.24
C ARG A 15 4.96 -11.39 -3.00
N ALA A 16 3.90 -10.62 -2.70
CA ALA A 16 3.85 -9.81 -1.49
C ALA A 16 3.94 -10.67 -0.22
N ARG A 17 3.20 -11.78 -0.17
CA ARG A 17 3.25 -12.75 0.93
C ARG A 17 4.65 -13.34 1.08
N GLN A 18 5.24 -13.82 -0.01
CA GLN A 18 6.61 -14.33 0.00
C GLN A 18 7.61 -13.30 0.56
N ARG A 19 7.54 -12.05 0.09
CA ARG A 19 8.41 -10.97 0.57
C ARG A 19 8.19 -10.66 2.05
N HIS A 20 6.96 -10.77 2.53
CA HIS A 20 6.64 -10.61 3.95
C HIS A 20 7.31 -11.70 4.80
N CYS A 21 7.20 -12.96 4.38
CA CYS A 21 7.84 -14.08 5.06
C CYS A 21 9.37 -13.98 5.01
N GLU A 22 9.95 -13.57 3.88
CA GLU A 22 11.39 -13.34 3.72
C GLU A 22 11.89 -12.22 4.65
N MET A 23 11.12 -11.14 4.80
CA MET A 23 11.52 -9.97 5.59
C MET A 23 11.34 -10.17 7.09
N PHE A 24 10.23 -10.80 7.52
CA PHE A 24 9.82 -10.85 8.92
C PHE A 24 9.80 -12.26 9.52
N GLY A 25 10.03 -13.30 8.72
CA GLY A 25 10.08 -14.69 9.19
C GLY A 25 8.72 -15.26 9.63
N ILE A 26 7.62 -14.60 9.26
CA ILE A 26 6.26 -14.99 9.61
C ILE A 26 5.33 -14.83 8.41
N ASP A 27 4.33 -15.70 8.29
CA ASP A 27 3.26 -15.50 7.32
C ASP A 27 2.40 -14.28 7.71
N PRO A 28 1.95 -13.48 6.74
CA PRO A 28 1.07 -12.37 7.06
C PRO A 28 -0.29 -12.89 7.55
N ALA A 29 -0.74 -12.33 8.67
CA ALA A 29 -2.04 -12.61 9.26
C ALA A 29 -3.18 -12.08 8.37
N PHE A 30 -2.94 -10.97 7.66
CA PHE A 30 -3.90 -10.38 6.75
C PHE A 30 -3.23 -9.89 5.47
N THR A 31 -3.98 -9.90 4.37
CA THR A 31 -3.52 -9.45 3.06
C THR A 31 -4.63 -8.72 2.33
N ALA A 32 -4.37 -7.48 1.92
CA ALA A 32 -5.28 -6.65 1.13
C ALA A 32 -4.70 -6.41 -0.27
N TRP A 33 -5.56 -6.42 -1.28
CA TRP A 33 -5.19 -6.06 -2.65
C TRP A 33 -6.08 -4.93 -3.16
N ALA A 34 -5.47 -3.91 -3.75
CA ALA A 34 -6.19 -2.83 -4.42
C ALA A 34 -5.65 -2.62 -5.85
N PRO A 35 -6.53 -2.48 -6.86
CA PRO A 35 -6.12 -2.22 -8.22
C PRO A 35 -5.66 -0.77 -8.40
N GLY A 36 -4.81 -0.56 -9.40
CA GLY A 36 -4.69 0.75 -10.05
C GLY A 36 -5.95 1.05 -10.86
N ARG A 37 -5.99 2.23 -11.49
CA ARG A 37 -7.13 2.60 -12.34
C ARG A 37 -6.71 3.43 -13.53
N ILE A 38 -7.46 3.28 -14.61
CA ILE A 38 -7.45 4.20 -15.74
C ILE A 38 -8.68 5.10 -15.66
N GLU A 39 -8.53 6.30 -16.20
CA GLU A 39 -9.61 7.25 -16.39
C GLU A 39 -9.94 7.26 -17.88
N VAL A 40 -11.16 6.84 -18.22
CA VAL A 40 -11.61 6.69 -19.60
C VAL A 40 -12.18 8.02 -20.10
N LEU A 41 -12.97 8.70 -19.25
CA LEU A 41 -13.54 10.02 -19.51
C LEU A 41 -13.64 10.83 -18.22
N GLY A 42 -13.67 12.15 -18.35
CA GLY A 42 -13.89 13.07 -17.23
C GLY A 42 -12.61 13.59 -16.56
N ASN A 43 -11.48 13.62 -17.26
CA ASN A 43 -10.24 14.20 -16.76
C ASN A 43 -10.46 15.61 -16.21
N HIS A 44 -9.93 15.86 -15.01
CA HIS A 44 -10.00 17.15 -14.33
C HIS A 44 -11.40 17.59 -13.90
N THR A 45 -12.37 16.67 -13.84
CA THR A 45 -13.76 17.00 -13.44
C THR A 45 -14.09 16.66 -12.00
N ASP A 46 -13.40 15.70 -11.37
CA ASP A 46 -13.65 15.21 -10.02
C ASP A 46 -13.56 16.31 -8.96
N TYR A 47 -12.48 17.11 -8.97
CA TYR A 47 -12.33 18.24 -8.05
C TYR A 47 -13.21 19.45 -8.41
N ASN A 48 -13.92 19.39 -9.54
CA ASN A 48 -14.91 20.38 -9.97
C ASN A 48 -16.35 19.88 -9.76
N GLN A 49 -16.56 18.82 -8.98
CA GLN A 49 -17.87 18.19 -8.74
C GLN A 49 -18.55 17.66 -10.02
N GLY A 50 -17.77 17.36 -11.05
CA GLY A 50 -18.23 16.71 -12.27
C GLY A 50 -18.27 15.19 -12.15
N THR A 51 -18.57 14.52 -13.27
CA THR A 51 -18.63 13.04 -13.35
C THR A 51 -17.41 12.48 -14.05
N THR A 52 -16.85 11.40 -13.51
CA THR A 52 -15.76 10.64 -14.14
C THR A 52 -16.22 9.24 -14.54
N LEU A 53 -15.63 8.70 -15.59
CA LEU A 53 -15.74 7.29 -15.95
C LEU A 53 -14.36 6.66 -15.82
N SER A 54 -14.19 5.83 -14.79
CA SER A 54 -12.94 5.14 -14.50
C SER A 54 -13.13 3.63 -14.47
N ALA A 55 -12.05 2.90 -14.75
CA ALA A 55 -12.02 1.45 -14.64
C ALA A 55 -10.79 1.01 -13.84
N ALA A 56 -11.00 0.06 -12.92
CA ALA A 56 -9.91 -0.67 -12.30
C ALA A 56 -9.17 -1.50 -13.35
N ILE A 57 -7.85 -1.59 -13.24
CA ILE A 57 -7.02 -2.44 -14.11
C ILE A 57 -6.63 -3.75 -13.41
N ASP A 58 -6.06 -4.68 -14.16
CA ASP A 58 -5.58 -5.99 -13.69
C ASP A 58 -4.19 -5.94 -13.00
N ARG A 59 -3.73 -4.73 -12.66
CA ARG A 59 -2.49 -4.43 -11.94
C ARG A 59 -2.83 -3.69 -10.65
N GLY A 60 -2.08 -3.96 -9.59
CA GLY A 60 -2.43 -3.45 -8.27
C GLY A 60 -1.28 -3.49 -7.27
N ILE A 61 -1.60 -3.13 -6.03
CA ILE A 61 -0.71 -3.24 -4.87
C ILE A 61 -1.33 -4.23 -3.89
N CYS A 62 -0.49 -5.12 -3.39
CA CYS A 62 -0.84 -6.03 -2.30
C CYS A 62 -0.11 -5.60 -1.04
N PHE A 63 -0.86 -5.40 0.05
CA PHE A 63 -0.38 -5.01 1.37
C PHE A 63 -0.59 -6.17 2.35
N CYS A 64 0.45 -6.53 3.09
CA CYS A 64 0.49 -7.66 4.02
C CYS A 64 0.76 -7.15 5.44
N ILE A 65 0.12 -7.73 6.45
CA ILE A 65 0.27 -7.33 7.85
C ILE A 65 0.46 -8.55 8.75
N SER A 66 1.34 -8.44 9.73
CA SER A 66 1.45 -9.35 10.88
C SER A 66 1.69 -8.56 12.17
N SER A 67 1.30 -9.14 13.30
CA SER A 67 1.64 -8.62 14.63
C SER A 67 3.13 -8.77 14.91
N CYS A 68 3.70 -7.83 15.67
CA CYS A 68 5.05 -7.84 16.19
C CYS A 68 5.03 -7.69 17.71
N SER A 69 5.95 -8.36 18.41
CA SER A 69 6.09 -8.20 19.87
C SER A 69 6.77 -6.88 20.27
N LYS A 70 7.49 -6.24 19.34
CA LYS A 70 8.12 -4.94 19.55
C LYS A 70 7.13 -3.83 19.23
N PRO A 71 7.06 -2.75 20.04
CA PRO A 71 6.30 -1.57 19.68
C PRO A 71 6.88 -0.95 18.40
N GLY A 72 6.02 -0.33 17.59
CA GLY A 72 6.36 0.28 16.32
C GLY A 72 5.51 -0.22 15.16
N VAL A 73 5.48 0.59 14.10
CA VAL A 73 4.90 0.23 12.80
C VAL A 73 6.06 0.12 11.81
N TYR A 74 6.41 -1.11 11.43
CA TYR A 74 7.51 -1.38 10.50
C TYR A 74 6.95 -1.70 9.12
N VAL A 75 7.29 -0.91 8.10
CA VAL A 75 6.77 -1.10 6.74
C VAL A 75 7.91 -1.36 5.77
N HIS A 76 7.82 -2.45 5.03
CA HIS A 76 8.77 -2.84 3.99
C HIS A 76 8.15 -2.65 2.59
N ALA A 77 8.75 -1.78 1.79
CA ALA A 77 8.42 -1.55 0.40
C ALA A 77 9.24 -2.49 -0.50
N ALA A 78 8.67 -3.64 -0.86
CA ALA A 78 9.42 -4.72 -1.51
C ALA A 78 9.89 -4.39 -2.93
N ASN A 79 9.20 -3.49 -3.66
CA ASN A 79 9.64 -3.06 -5.00
C ASN A 79 10.96 -2.29 -4.98
N VAL A 80 11.25 -1.58 -3.89
CA VAL A 80 12.47 -0.74 -3.74
C VAL A 80 13.41 -1.25 -2.65
N ASN A 81 13.09 -2.40 -2.04
CA ASN A 81 13.84 -3.00 -0.94
C ASN A 81 14.20 -2.01 0.19
N GLN A 82 13.20 -1.22 0.60
CA GLN A 82 13.36 -0.20 1.64
C GLN A 82 12.42 -0.48 2.81
N THR A 83 12.93 -0.37 4.03
CA THR A 83 12.14 -0.51 5.26
C THR A 83 12.14 0.80 6.03
N VAL A 84 10.98 1.18 6.55
CA VAL A 84 10.80 2.38 7.37
C VAL A 84 10.02 2.01 8.61
N GLU A 85 10.49 2.48 9.77
CA GLU A 85 9.69 2.54 10.99
C GLU A 85 8.89 3.85 10.99
N ILE A 86 7.58 3.74 11.11
CA ILE A 86 6.66 4.89 11.06
C ILE A 86 6.18 5.18 12.48
N ASP A 87 6.42 6.40 12.97
CA ASP A 87 5.67 6.92 14.11
C ASP A 87 4.35 7.51 13.62
N ILE A 88 3.27 6.72 13.72
CA ILE A 88 1.93 7.12 13.25
C ILE A 88 1.31 8.28 14.04
N ARG A 89 1.93 8.70 15.15
CA ARG A 89 1.51 9.90 15.90
C ARG A 89 2.14 11.16 15.33
N CYS A 90 3.19 11.02 14.53
CA CYS A 90 3.88 12.11 13.87
C CYS A 90 3.40 12.26 12.43
N THR A 91 2.76 13.39 12.12
CA THR A 91 2.31 13.72 10.76
C THR A 91 3.35 14.47 9.95
N ALA A 92 4.56 14.68 10.51
CA ALA A 92 5.67 15.26 9.75
C ALA A 92 6.03 14.37 8.56
N LYS A 93 6.38 14.99 7.44
CA LYS A 93 6.77 14.26 6.24
C LYS A 93 8.04 13.44 6.50
N ILE A 94 8.08 12.23 5.95
CA ILE A 94 9.24 11.35 5.90
C ILE A 94 9.96 11.61 4.55
N PRO A 95 11.03 12.44 4.52
CA PRO A 95 11.59 12.93 3.26
C PRO A 95 12.36 11.87 2.47
N HIS A 96 12.94 10.88 3.15
CA HIS A 96 13.75 9.81 2.55
C HIS A 96 12.91 8.61 2.08
N ALA A 97 11.60 8.64 2.30
CA ALA A 97 10.67 7.58 1.90
C ALA A 97 9.30 8.17 1.56
N GLY A 98 9.18 8.76 0.38
CA GLY A 98 7.94 9.40 -0.09
C GLY A 98 6.71 8.49 0.04
N TRP A 99 6.85 7.21 -0.30
CA TRP A 99 5.79 6.20 -0.23
C TRP A 99 5.28 5.98 1.21
N ALA A 100 6.13 6.13 2.21
CA ALA A 100 5.79 5.88 3.61
C ALA A 100 4.79 6.92 4.13
N ASN A 101 4.74 8.11 3.53
CA ASN A 101 3.77 9.15 3.88
C ASN A 101 2.32 8.72 3.56
N TYR A 102 2.09 7.96 2.47
CA TYR A 102 0.76 7.42 2.15
C TYR A 102 0.29 6.44 3.23
N VAL A 103 1.16 5.49 3.60
CA VAL A 103 0.87 4.50 4.64
C VAL A 103 0.67 5.19 5.99
N ASN A 104 1.55 6.13 6.37
CA ASN A 104 1.43 6.91 7.60
C ASN A 104 0.10 7.67 7.67
N GLY A 105 -0.28 8.37 6.60
CA GLY A 105 -1.53 9.13 6.54
C GLY A 105 -2.76 8.25 6.75
N VAL A 106 -2.81 7.08 6.10
CA VAL A 106 -3.93 6.14 6.25
C VAL A 106 -4.00 5.57 7.67
N LEU A 107 -2.88 5.05 8.20
CA LEU A 107 -2.85 4.48 9.55
C LEU A 107 -3.17 5.52 10.62
N HIS A 108 -2.63 6.73 10.49
CA HIS A 108 -2.95 7.86 11.36
C HIS A 108 -4.46 8.16 11.35
N LEU A 109 -5.06 8.30 10.16
CA LEU A 109 -6.47 8.59 10.01
C LEU A 109 -7.35 7.47 10.59
N LEU A 110 -7.02 6.20 10.32
CA LEU A 110 -7.74 5.05 10.87
C LEU A 110 -7.69 5.04 12.40
N GLN A 111 -6.52 5.25 13.01
CA GLN A 111 -6.39 5.33 14.46
C GLN A 111 -7.24 6.46 15.04
N VAL A 112 -7.21 7.65 14.44
CA VAL A 112 -8.01 8.80 14.90
C VAL A 112 -9.51 8.55 14.77
N LYS A 113 -9.95 7.91 13.68
CA LYS A 113 -11.38 7.68 13.40
C LYS A 113 -11.98 6.53 14.20
N THR A 114 -11.20 5.48 14.47
CA THR A 114 -11.67 4.27 15.16
C THR A 114 -11.38 4.27 16.66
N GLY A 115 -10.40 5.05 17.12
CA GLY A 115 -9.89 4.99 18.49
C GLY A 115 -9.05 3.75 18.78
N VAL A 116 -8.84 2.86 17.81
CA VAL A 116 -8.01 1.67 17.97
C VAL A 116 -6.55 2.06 17.85
N ARG A 117 -5.76 1.75 18.88
CA ARG A 117 -4.30 1.94 18.85
C ARG A 117 -3.69 0.99 17.83
N ILE A 118 -2.99 1.55 16.85
CA ILE A 118 -2.22 0.78 15.87
C ILE A 118 -0.76 0.80 16.31
N ASP A 119 -0.26 -0.33 16.78
CA ASP A 119 1.10 -0.46 17.29
C ASP A 119 1.54 -1.92 17.25
N GLY A 120 2.84 -2.17 17.23
CA GLY A 120 3.40 -3.52 17.17
C GLY A 120 2.97 -4.28 15.93
N ILE A 121 3.14 -3.68 14.75
CA ILE A 121 2.81 -4.31 13.48
C ILE A 121 3.99 -4.26 12.51
N GLN A 122 4.10 -5.32 11.72
CA GLN A 122 5.02 -5.44 10.59
C GLN A 122 4.19 -5.54 9.33
N CYS A 123 4.56 -4.76 8.33
CA CYS A 123 3.84 -4.63 7.08
C CYS A 123 4.79 -4.78 5.90
N THR A 124 4.33 -5.43 4.83
CA THR A 124 5.04 -5.47 3.55
C THR A 124 4.07 -5.11 2.44
N PHE A 125 4.52 -4.33 1.45
CA PHE A 125 3.75 -4.20 0.21
C PHE A 125 4.58 -4.47 -1.03
N PHE A 126 3.91 -4.98 -2.05
CA PHE A 126 4.45 -5.20 -3.38
C PHE A 126 3.40 -4.85 -4.44
N GLY A 127 3.80 -4.16 -5.49
CA GLY A 127 2.93 -3.73 -6.58
C GLY A 127 3.39 -4.16 -7.96
N SER A 128 2.42 -4.42 -8.83
CA SER A 128 2.62 -4.69 -10.26
C SER A 128 2.34 -3.47 -11.15
N ILE A 129 1.92 -2.35 -10.57
CA ILE A 129 1.73 -1.08 -11.30
C ILE A 129 3.11 -0.50 -11.66
N PRO A 130 3.38 -0.17 -12.94
CA PRO A 130 4.63 0.49 -13.32
C PRO A 130 4.72 1.89 -12.71
N VAL A 131 5.91 2.23 -12.22
CA VAL A 131 6.17 3.54 -11.60
C VAL A 131 6.01 4.65 -12.65
N GLY A 132 5.30 5.72 -12.30
CA GLY A 132 5.14 6.88 -13.18
C GLY A 132 4.13 6.70 -14.32
N ALA A 133 3.43 5.56 -14.41
CA ALA A 133 2.48 5.30 -15.50
C ALA A 133 1.15 6.09 -15.42
N GLY A 134 0.96 6.92 -14.39
CA GLY A 134 -0.31 7.64 -14.18
C GLY A 134 -1.49 6.73 -13.81
N LEU A 135 -1.22 5.50 -13.37
CA LEU A 135 -2.23 4.46 -13.09
C LEU A 135 -2.65 4.39 -11.60
N SER A 136 -2.49 5.50 -10.89
CA SER A 136 -2.93 5.65 -9.48
C SER A 136 -2.29 4.67 -8.50
N SER A 137 -0.97 4.47 -8.57
CA SER A 137 -0.24 3.61 -7.61
C SER A 137 -0.31 4.12 -6.17
N SER A 138 -0.37 5.43 -5.94
CA SER A 138 -0.56 5.99 -4.59
C SER A 138 -1.90 5.60 -4.01
N ALA A 139 -2.99 5.75 -4.77
CA ALA A 139 -4.33 5.38 -4.33
C ALA A 139 -4.45 3.87 -4.08
N ALA A 140 -3.84 3.03 -4.93
CA ALA A 140 -3.80 1.60 -4.69
C ALA A 140 -3.06 1.25 -3.38
N LEU A 141 -1.97 1.96 -3.05
CA LEU A 141 -1.28 1.79 -1.77
C LEU A 141 -2.17 2.23 -0.61
N GLU A 142 -2.78 3.41 -0.68
CA GLU A 142 -3.66 3.93 0.35
C GLU A 142 -4.87 3.01 0.62
N VAL A 143 -5.55 2.56 -0.44
CA VAL A 143 -6.73 1.68 -0.33
C VAL A 143 -6.34 0.30 0.20
N SER A 144 -5.24 -0.29 -0.28
CA SER A 144 -4.78 -1.59 0.25
C SER A 144 -4.29 -1.48 1.69
N THR A 145 -3.70 -0.35 2.10
CA THR A 145 -3.42 -0.07 3.51
C THR A 145 -4.70 0.11 4.31
N ALA A 146 -5.76 0.71 3.77
CA ALA A 146 -6.99 0.97 4.54
C ALA A 146 -7.91 -0.26 4.70
N TYR A 147 -7.73 -1.29 3.88
CA TYR A 147 -8.64 -2.42 3.76
C TYR A 147 -8.39 -3.51 4.81
N PHE A 148 -8.17 -3.17 6.08
CA PHE A 148 -8.05 -4.14 7.18
C PHE A 148 -8.96 -3.80 8.36
#